data_AF-A0AAU6U0Z8-F1
#
_entry.id   AF-A0AAU6U0Z8-F1
#
_cell.length_a   1.000
_cell.length_b   1.000
_cell.length_c   1.000
_cell.angle_alpha   90.00
_cell.angle_beta   90.00
_cell.angle_gamma   90.00
#
_symmetry.space_group_name_H-M   'P 1'
#
loop_
_entity.id
_entity.type
_entity.pdbx_description
1 polymer ?
#
loop_
_entity_poly.entity_id
_entity_poly.type
_entity_poly.pdbx_seq_one_letter_code
_entity_poly.pdbx_strand_id
1 'polypeptide(L)'
;MSELIKKVIFRFIKAPKVIKNFDDEERALLIYFLNGKYKKRKIRIYKKAAKRLIDKDVLEVVESSVRPGVNLIKISDCYYSILKQKI
;
A
#
# COMPACT_ATOMS: atom_id res chain seq x y z
N MET A 1 -12.71 -3.17 18.29
CA MET A 1 -11.74 -4.19 17.81
C MET A 1 -10.34 -3.58 17.91
N SER A 2 -9.45 -4.13 18.74
CA SER A 2 -8.11 -3.56 18.99
C SER A 2 -7.28 -3.47 17.70
N GLU A 3 -6.52 -2.39 17.56
CA GLU A 3 -5.63 -2.12 16.43
C GLU A 3 -4.57 -3.22 16.25
N LEU A 4 -4.18 -3.87 17.35
CA LEU A 4 -3.32 -5.06 17.36
C LEU A 4 -3.98 -6.24 16.67
N ILE A 5 -5.28 -6.48 16.92
CA ILE A 5 -6.03 -7.60 16.32
C ILE A 5 -6.19 -7.38 14.81
N LYS A 6 -6.49 -6.14 14.38
CA LYS A 6 -6.52 -5.80 12.94
C LYS A 6 -5.17 -6.04 12.27
N LYS A 7 -4.06 -5.62 12.91
CA LYS A 7 -2.70 -5.86 12.39
C LYS A 7 -2.37 -7.34 12.28
N VAL A 8 -2.75 -8.15 13.26
CA VAL A 8 -2.51 -9.61 13.27
C VAL A 8 -3.32 -10.30 12.16
N ILE A 9 -4.62 -10.01 12.04
CA ILE A 9 -5.47 -10.57 10.98
C ILE A 9 -4.96 -10.17 9.60
N PHE A 10 -4.59 -8.89 9.43
CA PHE A 10 -3.99 -8.42 8.20
C PHE A 10 -2.69 -9.15 7.86
N ARG A 11 -1.81 -9.31 8.86
CA ARG A 11 -0.47 -9.89 8.71
C ARG A 11 -0.47 -11.38 8.40
N PHE A 12 -1.28 -12.17 9.09
CA PHE A 12 -1.23 -13.64 8.98
C PHE A 12 -2.24 -14.22 7.99
N ILE A 13 -3.35 -13.52 7.72
CA ILE A 13 -4.45 -14.05 6.89
C ILE A 13 -4.56 -13.29 5.58
N LYS A 14 -4.60 -11.95 5.63
CA LYS A 14 -4.91 -11.12 4.46
C LYS A 14 -3.70 -10.90 3.55
N ALA A 15 -2.53 -10.54 4.09
CA ALA A 15 -1.35 -10.21 3.28
C ALA A 15 -0.85 -11.36 2.39
N PRO A 16 -0.75 -12.63 2.84
CA PRO A 16 -0.34 -13.72 1.96
C PRO A 16 -1.31 -13.98 0.80
N LYS A 17 -2.63 -13.82 1.03
CA LYS A 17 -3.67 -13.92 -0.01
C LYS A 17 -3.64 -12.72 -0.96
N VAL A 18 -3.46 -11.52 -0.43
CA VAL A 18 -3.41 -10.27 -1.20
C VAL A 18 -2.19 -10.26 -2.13
N ILE A 19 -1.02 -10.70 -1.66
CA ILE A 19 0.21 -10.78 -2.47
C ILE A 19 0.06 -11.74 -3.66
N LYS A 20 -0.70 -12.84 -3.50
CA LYS A 20 -0.91 -13.83 -4.57
C LYS A 20 -1.92 -13.38 -5.64
N ASN A 21 -2.82 -12.45 -5.31
CA ASN A 21 -3.96 -12.05 -6.16
C ASN A 21 -3.84 -10.62 -6.72
N PHE A 22 -2.62 -10.20 -7.10
CA PHE A 22 -2.44 -8.95 -7.84
C PHE A 22 -2.55 -9.15 -9.34
N ASP A 23 -3.32 -8.28 -9.99
CA ASP A 23 -3.33 -8.13 -11.45
C ASP A 23 -2.03 -7.45 -11.96
N ASP A 24 -1.79 -7.46 -13.27
CA ASP A 24 -0.54 -6.95 -13.84
C ASP A 24 -0.35 -5.44 -13.62
N GLU A 25 -1.44 -4.66 -13.62
CA GLU A 25 -1.40 -3.22 -13.33
C GLU A 25 -1.02 -2.95 -11.86
N GLU A 26 -1.62 -3.71 -10.94
CA GLU A 26 -1.36 -3.66 -9.50
C GLU A 26 0.09 -4.04 -9.20
N ARG A 27 0.61 -5.08 -9.86
CA ARG A 27 2.02 -5.51 -9.75
C ARG A 27 2.97 -4.42 -10.25
N ALA A 28 2.72 -3.87 -11.43
CA ALA A 28 3.54 -2.81 -11.99
C ALA A 28 3.56 -1.57 -11.09
N LEU A 29 2.40 -1.19 -10.54
CA LEU A 29 2.29 -0.06 -9.63
C LEU A 29 3.01 -0.31 -8.30
N LEU A 30 2.90 -1.53 -7.75
CA LEU A 30 3.58 -1.91 -6.52
C LEU A 30 5.11 -1.86 -6.70
N ILE A 31 5.64 -2.42 -7.81
CA ILE A 31 7.07 -2.35 -8.14
C ILE A 31 7.52 -0.89 -8.26
N TYR A 32 6.73 -0.03 -8.90
CA TYR A 32 7.03 1.39 -9.01
C TYR A 32 7.18 2.07 -7.64
N PHE A 33 6.29 1.77 -6.69
CA PHE A 33 6.37 2.32 -5.33
C PHE A 33 7.53 1.73 -4.51
N LEU A 34 7.83 0.45 -4.67
CA LEU A 34 8.96 -0.23 -4.00
C LEU A 34 10.31 0.31 -4.50
N ASN A 35 10.48 0.45 -5.82
CA ASN A 35 11.69 1.04 -6.42
C ASN A 35 11.87 2.51 -6.04
N GLY A 36 10.77 3.22 -5.77
CA GLY A 36 10.78 4.61 -5.32
C GLY A 36 11.27 4.82 -3.88
N LYS A 37 11.82 3.79 -3.20
CA LYS A 37 12.16 3.81 -1.77
C LYS A 37 11.01 4.36 -0.90
N TYR A 38 9.78 3.94 -1.17
CA TYR A 38 8.61 4.29 -0.34
C TYR A 38 8.26 5.79 -0.34
N LYS A 39 8.72 6.56 -1.34
CA LYS A 39 8.37 7.98 -1.46
C LYS A 39 6.86 8.18 -1.65
N LYS A 40 6.31 9.15 -0.94
CA LYS A 40 4.94 9.66 -1.13
C LYS A 40 4.82 10.27 -2.53
N ARG A 41 3.82 9.86 -3.33
CA ARG A 41 3.66 10.35 -4.71
C ARG A 41 2.21 10.66 -5.05
N LYS A 42 2.02 11.63 -5.95
CA LYS A 42 0.73 11.81 -6.63
C LYS A 42 0.57 10.72 -7.68
N ILE A 43 -0.55 10.01 -7.66
CA ILE A 43 -0.87 9.03 -8.69
C ILE A 43 -1.56 9.75 -9.86
N ARG A 44 -0.84 9.81 -10.98
CA ARG A 44 -1.37 10.35 -12.25
C ARG A 44 -1.81 9.25 -13.21
N ILE A 45 -1.21 8.08 -13.11
CA ILE A 45 -1.44 6.90 -13.96
C ILE A 45 -2.04 5.75 -13.16
N TYR A 46 -2.77 4.83 -13.79
CA TYR A 46 -3.35 3.65 -13.13
C TYR A 46 -4.22 3.95 -11.90
N LYS A 47 -5.05 5.01 -11.95
CA LYS A 47 -5.93 5.44 -10.84
C LYS A 47 -6.84 4.32 -10.33
N LYS A 48 -7.33 3.46 -11.23
CA LYS A 48 -8.18 2.30 -10.87
C LYS A 48 -7.38 1.26 -10.06
N ALA A 49 -6.22 0.84 -10.55
CA ALA A 49 -5.35 -0.10 -9.83
C ALA A 49 -4.88 0.46 -8.48
N ALA A 50 -4.54 1.75 -8.43
CA ALA A 50 -4.21 2.42 -7.18
C ALA A 50 -5.35 2.36 -6.16
N LYS A 51 -6.59 2.61 -6.59
CA LYS A 51 -7.76 2.49 -5.72
C LYS A 51 -7.92 1.06 -5.20
N ARG A 52 -7.81 0.05 -6.08
CA ARG A 52 -7.86 -1.37 -5.68
C ARG A 52 -6.77 -1.73 -4.66
N LEU A 53 -5.55 -1.22 -4.83
CA LEU A 53 -4.45 -1.43 -3.87
C LEU A 53 -4.70 -0.72 -2.53
N ILE A 54 -5.36 0.43 -2.51
CA ILE A 54 -5.79 1.09 -1.27
C ILE A 54 -6.88 0.25 -0.59
N ASP A 55 -7.87 -0.24 -1.33
CA ASP A 55 -8.94 -1.09 -0.80
C ASP A 55 -8.40 -2.43 -0.23
N LYS A 56 -7.25 -2.88 -0.75
CA LYS A 56 -6.51 -4.05 -0.26
C LYS A 56 -5.56 -3.74 0.92
N ASP A 57 -5.54 -2.51 1.43
CA ASP A 57 -4.62 -1.97 2.46
C ASP A 57 -3.12 -2.10 2.11
N VAL A 58 -2.79 -2.15 0.82
CA VAL A 58 -1.40 -2.22 0.32
C VAL A 58 -0.80 -0.82 0.19
N LEU A 59 -1.61 0.12 -0.28
CA LEU A 59 -1.29 1.54 -0.36
C LEU A 59 -2.14 2.32 0.64
N GLU A 60 -1.64 3.46 1.09
CA GLU A 60 -2.38 4.40 1.92
C GLU A 60 -2.31 5.81 1.34
N VAL A 61 -3.39 6.55 1.54
CA VAL A 61 -3.47 7.97 1.20
C VAL A 61 -2.99 8.77 2.40
N VAL A 62 -2.04 9.67 2.17
CA VAL A 62 -1.48 10.56 3.18
C VAL A 62 -1.55 11.99 2.70
N GLU A 63 -1.83 12.91 3.61
CA GLU A 63 -1.80 14.33 3.29
C GLU A 63 -0.35 14.80 3.09
N SER A 64 -0.18 15.71 2.13
CA SER A 64 1.10 16.34 1.85
C SER A 64 1.45 17.36 2.93
N SER A 65 2.56 17.13 3.63
CA SER A 65 3.11 18.08 4.61
C SER A 65 3.59 19.39 4.00
N VAL A 66 3.84 19.42 2.69
CA VAL A 66 4.34 20.61 1.96
C VAL A 66 3.19 21.46 1.40
N ARG A 67 2.02 20.84 1.17
CA ARG A 67 0.85 21.51 0.59
C ARG A 67 -0.42 20.92 1.22
N PRO A 68 -0.99 21.57 2.24
CA PRO A 68 -2.25 21.16 2.86
C PRO A 68 -3.37 21.00 1.80
N GLY A 69 -4.25 20.02 1.99
CA GLY A 69 -5.33 19.69 1.05
C GLY A 69 -4.89 18.86 -0.17
N VAL A 70 -3.61 18.49 -0.28
CA VAL A 70 -3.11 17.64 -1.36
C VAL A 70 -2.87 16.22 -0.86
N ASN A 71 -3.60 15.26 -1.44
CA ASN A 71 -3.43 13.84 -1.16
C ASN A 71 -2.27 13.23 -1.96
N LEU A 72 -1.39 12.52 -1.26
CA LEU A 72 -0.34 11.68 -1.79
C LEU A 72 -0.63 10.22 -1.44
N ILE A 73 0.00 9.31 -2.15
CA ILE A 73 -0.13 7.87 -1.91
C ILE A 73 1.27 7.32 -1.60
N LYS A 74 1.35 6.44 -0.61
CA LYS A 74 2.55 5.66 -0.30
C LYS A 74 2.15 4.20 0.00
N ILE A 75 3.15 3.34 0.16
CA ILE A 75 2.93 1.99 0.66
C ILE A 75 2.44 2.08 2.10
N SER A 76 1.42 1.27 2.43
CA SER A 76 0.86 1.14 3.78
C SER A 76 1.94 0.71 4.77
N ASP A 77 2.01 1.37 5.91
CA ASP A 77 3.00 1.04 6.95
C ASP A 77 2.80 -0.40 7.47
N CYS A 78 1.55 -0.88 7.45
CA CYS A 78 1.21 -2.26 7.80
C CYS A 78 1.76 -3.24 6.76
N TYR A 79 1.60 -2.95 5.47
CA TYR A 79 2.11 -3.80 4.39
C TYR A 79 3.65 -3.80 4.36
N TYR A 80 4.27 -2.64 4.57
CA TYR A 80 5.73 -2.52 4.65
C TYR A 80 6.33 -3.36 5.79
N SER A 81 5.71 -3.33 6.97
CA SER A 81 6.14 -4.13 8.12
C SER A 81 6.16 -5.63 7.84
N ILE A 82 5.27 -6.11 6.97
CA ILE A 82 5.19 -7.52 6.55
C ILE A 82 6.28 -7.85 5.55
N LEU A 83 6.53 -6.96 4.58
CA LEU A 83 7.62 -7.14 3.61
C LEU A 83 8.97 -7.26 4.31
N LYS A 84 9.25 -6.39 5.30
CA LYS A 84 10.52 -6.37 6.03
C LYS A 84 10.78 -7.64 6.86
N GLN A 85 9.76 -8.38 7.25
CA GLN A 85 9.91 -9.62 8.04
C GLN A 85 10.12 -10.86 7.17
N LYS A 86 9.86 -10.76 5.87
CA LYS A 86 10.07 -11.86 4.91
C LYS A 86 11.43 -11.80 4.21
N ILE A 87 12.18 -10.72 4.41
CA ILE A 87 13.57 -10.53 3.97
C ILE A 87 14.45 -10.81 5.19
#